data_AF-A0A968J0X8-F1
#
_entry.id   AF-A0A968J0X8-F1
#
_cell.length_a   1.000
_cell.length_b   1.000
_cell.length_c   1.000
_cell.angle_alpha   90.00
_cell.angle_beta   90.00
_cell.angle_gamma   90.00
#
_symmetry.space_group_name_H-M   'P 1'
#
loop_
_entity.id
_entity.type
_entity.pdbx_description
1 polymer ?
#
loop_
_entity_poly.entity_id
_entity_poly.type
_entity_poly.pdbx_seq_one_letter_code
_entity_poly.pdbx_strand_id
1 'polypeptide(L)' 'MAKADHIYVHFTKFVHHGIDCGDGTVIHYDGERIVQTPVATFGGGNQLFVKRYGQHDPNDVVIRRAKSRVGESKIQSFF' A
#
# COMPACT_ATOMS: atom_id res chain seq x y z
N MET A 1 3.48 -0.71 12.46
CA MET A 1 2.89 -1.75 11.60
C MET A 1 3.95 -2.81 11.33
N ALA A 2 3.56 -3.99 10.87
CA ALA A 2 4.48 -5.09 10.54
C ALA A 2 4.62 -5.24 9.02
N LYS A 3 5.75 -5.83 8.58
CA LYS A 3 5.99 -6.20 7.18
C LYS A 3 4.80 -6.97 6.61
N ALA A 4 4.37 -6.61 5.41
CA ALA A 4 3.22 -7.14 4.67
C ALA A 4 1.84 -6.81 5.25
N ASP A 5 1.74 -5.96 6.28
CA ASP A 5 0.44 -5.44 6.72
C ASP A 5 -0.21 -4.64 5.57
N HIS A 6 -1.48 -4.93 5.27
CA HIS A 6 -2.32 -4.01 4.52
C HIS A 6 -2.70 -2.86 5.45
N ILE A 7 -2.21 -1.67 5.12
CA ILE A 7 -2.46 -0.45 5.89
C ILE A 7 -3.38 0.48 5.14
N TYR A 8 -4.10 1.31 5.89
CA TYR A 8 -4.93 2.35 5.33
C TYR A 8 -4.94 3.61 6.20
N VAL A 9 -5.26 4.72 5.57
CA VAL A 9 -5.39 6.04 6.19
C VAL A 9 -6.64 6.73 5.69
N HIS A 10 -7.35 7.41 6.59
CA HIS A 10 -8.54 8.19 6.24
C HIS A 10 -8.14 9.60 5.82
N PHE A 11 -8.44 9.96 4.59
CA PHE A 11 -8.51 11.34 4.15
C PHE A 11 -9.98 11.78 4.09
N THR A 12 -10.23 13.10 4.07
CA THR A 12 -11.59 13.67 4.11
C THR A 12 -12.52 13.11 3.03
N LYS A 13 -11.99 12.74 1.86
CA LYS A 13 -12.79 12.31 0.69
C LYS A 13 -12.59 10.85 0.28
N PHE A 14 -11.58 10.16 0.81
CA PHE A 14 -11.24 8.81 0.39
C PHE A 14 -10.41 8.10 1.46
N VAL A 15 -10.37 6.77 1.37
CA VAL A 15 -9.42 5.96 2.15
C VAL A 15 -8.27 5.59 1.24
N HIS A 16 -7.05 5.88 1.68
CA HIS A 16 -5.85 5.52 0.93
C HIS A 16 -5.26 4.25 1.50
N HIS A 17 -4.86 3.33 0.62
CA HIS A 17 -4.44 1.99 0.98
C HIS A 17 -3.02 1.72 0.52
N GLY A 18 -2.28 0.91 1.27
CA GLY A 18 -0.92 0.49 0.92
C GLY A 18 -0.50 -0.79 1.62
N ILE A 19 0.66 -1.31 1.23
CA ILE A 19 1.31 -2.48 1.83
C ILE A 19 2.58 -1.99 2.53
N ASP A 20 2.69 -2.24 3.83
CA ASP A 20 3.90 -1.92 4.59
C ASP A 20 5.04 -2.88 4.21
N CYS A 21 6.16 -2.34 3.74
CA CYS A 21 7.33 -3.12 3.36
C CYS A 21 8.15 -3.63 4.56
N GLY A 22 7.91 -3.10 5.76
CA GLY A 22 8.67 -3.37 6.98
C GLY A 22 10.03 -2.65 7.05
N ASP A 23 10.35 -1.82 6.06
CA ASP A 23 11.61 -1.07 5.93
C ASP A 23 11.41 0.45 6.02
N GLY A 24 10.27 0.88 6.57
CA GLY A 24 9.89 2.29 6.65
C GLY A 24 9.26 2.86 5.37
N THR A 25 8.98 2.01 4.38
CA THR A 25 8.28 2.38 3.14
C THR A 25 6.95 1.64 2.97
N VAL A 26 6.10 2.18 2.10
CA VAL A 26 4.78 1.67 1.75
C VAL A 26 4.67 1.59 0.23
N ILE A 27 4.20 0.46 -0.29
CA ILE A 27 3.79 0.34 -1.69
C ILE A 27 2.31 0.67 -1.81
N HIS A 28 1.95 1.65 -2.64
CA HIS A 28 0.57 2.08 -2.83
C HIS A 28 0.34 2.62 -4.25
N TYR A 29 -0.93 2.77 -4.62
CA TYR A 29 -1.31 3.54 -5.80
C TYR A 29 -1.35 5.04 -5.43
N ASP A 30 -0.68 5.90 -6.18
CA ASP A 30 -0.61 7.36 -5.91
C ASP A 30 -1.71 8.17 -6.62
N GLY A 31 -2.58 7.52 -7.40
CA GLY A 31 -3.56 8.17 -8.26
C GLY A 31 -3.20 8.10 -9.75
N GLU A 32 -1.96 7.73 -10.08
CA GLU A 32 -1.46 7.57 -11.45
C GLU A 32 -0.86 6.16 -11.64
N ARG A 33 0.00 5.74 -10.71
CA ARG A 33 0.78 4.49 -10.76
C ARG A 33 1.03 3.90 -9.38
N ILE A 34 1.53 2.67 -9.37
CA ILE A 34 1.97 2.00 -8.15
C ILE A 34 3.39 2.48 -7.82
N VAL A 35 3.56 3.05 -6.63
CA VAL A 35 4.82 3.64 -6.14
C VAL A 35 5.20 3.04 -4.79
N GLN A 36 6.48 3.16 -4.44
CA GLN A 36 6.99 2.89 -3.10
C GLN A 36 7.46 4.22 -2.48
N THR A 37 6.85 4.62 -1.37
CA THR A 37 7.12 5.91 -0.71
C THR A 37 7.40 5.71 0.79
N PRO A 38 8.07 6.65 1.46
CA PRO A 38 8.20 6.61 2.92
C PRO A 38 6.83 6.57 3.62
N VAL A 39 6.73 5.80 4.73
CA VAL A 39 5.52 5.77 5.57
C VAL A 39 5.12 7.18 6.02
N ALA A 40 6.10 8.03 6.31
CA ALA A 40 5.90 9.42 6.72
C ALA A 40 5.14 10.26 5.68
N THR A 41 5.41 10.04 4.39
CA THR A 41 4.71 10.74 3.30
C THR A 41 3.38 10.09 2.95
N PHE A 42 3.26 8.76 3.10
CA PHE A 42 2.02 8.03 2.83
C PHE A 42 0.85 8.48 3.71
N GLY A 43 1.08 8.62 5.03
CA GLY A 43 0.03 9.00 5.97
C GLY A 43 -0.39 10.47 5.92
N GLY A 44 0.43 11.36 5.33
CA GLY A 44 0.19 12.80 5.34
C GLY A 44 -0.01 13.38 6.75
N GLY A 45 0.63 12.80 7.76
CA GLY A 45 0.46 13.16 9.18
C GLY A 45 -0.77 12.56 9.87
N ASN A 46 -1.64 11.84 9.16
CA ASN A 46 -2.80 11.18 9.74
C ASN A 46 -2.45 9.82 10.35
N GLN A 47 -3.33 9.31 11.22
CA GLN A 47 -3.19 8.00 11.84
C GLN A 47 -3.31 6.88 10.80
N LEU A 48 -2.38 5.94 10.84
CA LEU A 48 -2.40 4.72 10.04
C LEU A 48 -3.09 3.58 10.79
N PHE A 49 -3.87 2.81 10.06
CA PHE A 49 -4.61 1.65 10.57
C PHE A 49 -4.19 0.39 9.81
N VAL A 50 -4.23 -0.75 10.49
CA VAL A 50 -3.97 -2.06 9.87
C VAL A 50 -5.29 -2.75 9.57
N LYS A 51 -5.49 -3.16 8.32
CA LYS A 51 -6.61 -4.01 7.92
C LYS A 51 -6.26 -5.45 8.24
N ARG A 52 -7.03 -6.07 9.15
CA ARG A 52 -6.87 -7.48 9.52
C ARG A 52 -7.72 -8.38 8.63
N TYR A 53 -7.13 -9.49 8.20
CA TYR A 53 -7.77 -10.56 7.43
C TYR A 53 -7.62 -11.89 8.18
N GLY A 54 -8.59 -12.80 8.01
CA GLY A 54 -8.52 -14.14 8.61
C GLY A 54 -7.50 -15.05 7.92
N GLN A 55 -7.25 -14.84 6.64
CA GLN A 55 -6.22 -15.53 5.86
C GLN A 55 -5.50 -14.53 4.96
N HIS A 56 -4.19 -14.71 4.81
CA HIS A 56 -3.36 -13.94 3.88
C HIS A 56 -2.17 -14.80 3.43
N ASP A 57 -1.62 -14.47 2.26
CA ASP A 57 -0.37 -15.09 1.81
C ASP A 57 0.78 -14.82 2.80
N PRO A 58 1.84 -15.64 2.81
CA PRO A 58 3.04 -15.37 3.58
C PRO A 58 3.65 -14.00 3.26
N ASN A 59 4.27 -13.35 4.25
CA ASN A 59 4.78 -11.98 4.11
C ASN A 59 5.67 -11.78 2.88
N ASP A 60 6.57 -12.72 2.58
CA ASP A 60 7.46 -12.60 1.42
C ASP A 60 6.74 -12.72 0.09
N VAL A 61 5.64 -13.48 0.02
CA VAL A 61 4.80 -13.56 -1.18
C VAL A 61 4.06 -12.24 -1.39
N VAL A 62 3.50 -11.66 -0.34
CA VAL A 62 2.84 -10.35 -0.38
C VAL A 62 3.81 -9.27 -0.85
N ILE A 63 4.99 -9.18 -0.23
CA ILE A 63 6.00 -8.17 -0.59
C ILE A 63 6.51 -8.38 -2.02
N ARG A 64 6.81 -9.60 -2.42
CA ARG A 64 7.28 -9.90 -3.79
C ARG A 64 6.25 -9.47 -4.84
N ARG A 65 4.97 -9.77 -4.63
CA ARG A 65 3.88 -9.35 -5.53
C ARG A 65 3.66 -7.83 -5.50
N ALA A 66 3.76 -7.19 -4.35
CA ALA A 66 3.64 -5.73 -4.27
C ALA A 66 4.78 -5.05 -5.06
N LYS A 67 6.02 -5.49 -4.84
CA LYS A 67 7.21 -4.96 -5.51
C LYS A 67 7.21 -5.19 -7.02
N SER A 68 6.73 -6.34 -7.49
CA SER A 68 6.68 -6.63 -8.93
C SER A 68 5.77 -5.68 -9.72
N ARG A 69 4.89 -4.95 -9.03
CA ARG A 69 3.93 -4.03 -9.62
C ARG A 69 4.34 -2.56 -9.56
N VAL A 70 5.43 -2.24 -8.87
CA VAL A 70 5.91 -0.85 -8.77
C VAL A 70 6.25 -0.35 -10.18
N GLY A 71 5.74 0.83 -10.53
CA GLY A 71 5.84 1.42 -11.86
C GLY A 71 4.64 1.14 -12.77
N GLU A 72 3.77 0.17 -12.45
CA GLU A 72 2.53 -0.04 -13.19
C GLU A 72 1.63 1.19 -13.04
N SER A 73 1.36 1.88 -14.15
CA SER A 73 0.29 2.87 -14.22
C SER A 73 -1.06 2.16 -14.38
N LYS A 74 -2.14 2.91 -14.17
CA LYS A 74 -3.47 2.42 -14.54
C LYS A 74 -3.47 2.10 -16.04
N ILE A 75 -3.40 0.82 -16.39
CA ILE A 75 -3.83 0.36 -17.71
C ILE A 75 -5.32 0.73 -17.76
N GLN A 76 -5.70 1.62 -18.68
CA GLN A 76 -7.09 1.73 -19.09
C GLN A 76 -7.48 0.36 -19.66
N SER A 77 -8.01 -0.54 -18.83
CA SER A 77 -8.96 -1.51 -19.38
C SER A 77 -10.19 -0.69 -19.73
N PHE A 78 -10.29 -0.30 -21.01
CA PHE A 78 -11.55 0.09 -21.62
C PHE A 78 -12.60 -0.96 -21.24
N PHE A 79 -13.73 -0.47 -20.72
CA PHE A 79 -15.05 -1.09 -20.52
C PHE A 79 -15.13 -2.61 -20.34
#